data_AF-W9YJ26-F1
#
_entry.id   AF-W9YJ26-F1
#
_cell.length_a   1.000
_cell.length_b   1.000
_cell.length_c   1.000
_cell.angle_alpha   90.00
_cell.angle_beta   90.00
_cell.angle_gamma   90.00
#
_symmetry.space_group_name_H-M   'P 1'
#
loop_
_entity.id
_entity.type
_entity.pdbx_description
1 polymer ?
#
loop_
_entity_poly.entity_id
_entity_poly.type
_entity_poly.pdbx_seq_one_letter_code
_entity_poly.pdbx_strand_id
1 'polypeptide(L)'
;MSYAEVTAKGPKQTPEEAYVPHQACPKAIHRAAPVPSLPHSESESASLIDVDSPHVTSVKSDFQEQEIQTETQADRLEHEAEDKARAAAQQAAAAAESAKKKAATKGKEAKDSLKKDGRKLSENRDNPVVIGNALIWGIATVAIGYGAYQKHTEGKLDWKLASTVVGSVGAFAVADYFGSKWLLENKYPPK
;
A
#
# COMPACT_ATOMS: atom_id res chain seq x y z
N MET A 1 -23.83 -13.52 8.17
CA MET A 1 -24.87 -13.87 7.17
C MET A 1 -24.12 -14.35 5.93
N SER A 2 -24.09 -15.65 5.67
CA SER A 2 -23.33 -16.22 4.54
C SER A 2 -24.20 -16.34 3.29
N TYR A 3 -23.64 -16.10 2.10
CA TYR A 3 -24.34 -16.22 0.82
C TYR A 3 -24.93 -17.62 0.60
N ALA A 4 -24.26 -18.65 1.14
CA ALA A 4 -24.71 -20.03 1.09
C ALA A 4 -26.00 -20.29 1.89
N GLU A 5 -26.27 -19.54 2.95
CA GLU A 5 -27.49 -19.69 3.75
C GLU A 5 -28.72 -19.08 3.05
N VAL A 6 -28.51 -18.08 2.19
CA VAL A 6 -29.58 -17.41 1.46
C VAL A 6 -30.09 -18.28 0.31
N THR A 7 -29.18 -18.96 -0.41
CA THR A 7 -29.55 -19.85 -1.52
C THR A 7 -30.23 -21.14 -1.06
N ALA A 8 -29.88 -21.64 0.13
CA ALA A 8 -30.53 -22.82 0.72
C ALA A 8 -32.02 -22.60 1.09
N LYS A 9 -32.49 -21.34 1.14
CA LYS A 9 -33.89 -20.98 1.45
C LYS A 9 -34.77 -20.80 0.22
N GLY A 10 -34.26 -21.03 -0.99
CA GLY A 10 -35.06 -20.97 -2.22
C GLY A 10 -36.19 -22.02 -2.26
N PRO A 11 -37.23 -21.81 -3.07
CA PRO A 11 -38.32 -22.77 -3.24
C PRO A 11 -37.77 -24.10 -3.76
N LYS A 12 -38.13 -25.21 -3.09
CA LYS A 12 -37.74 -26.56 -3.49
C LYS A 12 -38.68 -27.03 -4.60
N GLN A 13 -38.12 -27.56 -5.69
CA GLN A 13 -38.88 -28.14 -6.79
C GLN A 13 -39.82 -29.24 -6.30
N THR A 14 -41.08 -29.22 -6.74
CA THR A 14 -42.07 -30.23 -6.36
C THR A 14 -41.91 -31.50 -7.21
N PRO A 15 -42.25 -32.69 -6.68
CA PRO A 15 -42.13 -33.94 -7.41
C PRO A 15 -43.02 -34.03 -8.67
N GLU A 16 -44.03 -33.17 -8.79
CA GLU A 16 -44.94 -33.10 -9.93
C GLU A 16 -44.30 -32.41 -11.15
N GLU A 17 -43.42 -31.42 -10.94
CA GLU A 17 -42.61 -30.81 -12.00
C GLU A 17 -41.49 -31.72 -12.49
N ALA A 18 -41.07 -32.70 -11.69
CA ALA A 18 -40.03 -33.67 -12.05
C ALA A 18 -40.54 -34.82 -12.94
N TYR A 19 -41.85 -34.95 -13.11
CA TYR A 19 -42.46 -36.05 -13.86
C TYR A 19 -43.48 -35.54 -14.89
N VAL A 20 -42.98 -35.14 -16.06
CA VAL A 20 -43.82 -34.99 -17.25
C VAL A 20 -43.78 -36.31 -18.02
N PRO A 21 -44.79 -37.18 -17.95
CA PRO A 21 -44.82 -38.41 -18.74
C PRO A 21 -44.94 -38.05 -20.23
N HIS A 22 -43.95 -38.46 -21.02
CA HIS A 22 -43.95 -38.41 -22.49
C HIS A 22 -45.00 -39.36 -23.08
N GLN A 23 -46.29 -39.14 -22.83
CA GLN A 23 -47.37 -39.99 -23.36
C GLN A 23 -48.61 -39.15 -23.71
N ALA A 24 -48.51 -38.36 -24.79
CA ALA A 24 -49.68 -37.81 -25.47
C ALA A 24 -49.38 -37.46 -26.94
N CYS A 25 -48.97 -38.45 -27.75
CA CYS A 25 -49.10 -38.37 -29.21
C CYS A 25 -49.76 -39.66 -29.73
N PRO A 26 -51.04 -39.59 -30.18
CA PRO A 26 -51.77 -40.76 -30.66
C PRO A 26 -51.38 -41.16 -32.09
N LYS A 27 -51.25 -42.48 -32.28
CA LYS A 27 -51.12 -43.28 -33.50
C LYS A 27 -51.55 -42.62 -34.83
N ALA A 28 -50.65 -42.65 -35.81
CA ALA A 28 -50.96 -42.97 -37.21
C ALA A 28 -49.72 -43.53 -37.90
N ILE A 29 -49.72 -44.84 -38.19
CA ILE A 29 -48.70 -45.52 -38.99
C ILE A 29 -48.96 -45.17 -40.45
N HIS A 30 -48.34 -44.10 -40.95
CA HIS A 30 -48.20 -43.86 -42.38
C HIS A 30 -46.73 -44.04 -42.74
N ARG A 31 -46.38 -45.19 -43.34
CA ARG A 31 -45.08 -45.34 -44.00
C ARG A 31 -45.02 -44.34 -45.14
N ALA A 32 -44.09 -43.39 -45.07
CA ALA A 32 -43.83 -42.43 -46.13
C ALA A 32 -43.39 -43.16 -47.42
N ALA A 33 -43.75 -42.60 -48.58
CA ALA A 33 -43.33 -43.10 -49.89
C ALA A 33 -41.78 -43.11 -49.99
N PRO A 34 -41.17 -44.10 -50.69
CA PRO A 34 -39.72 -44.15 -50.84
C PRO A 34 -39.23 -42.91 -51.60
N VAL A 35 -38.19 -42.27 -51.07
CA VAL A 35 -37.60 -41.05 -51.62
C VAL A 35 -36.95 -41.36 -52.99
N PRO A 36 -37.16 -40.57 -54.05
CA PRO A 36 -36.50 -40.78 -55.33
C PRO A 36 -34.97 -40.63 -55.18
N SER A 37 -34.21 -41.60 -55.69
CA SER A 37 -32.74 -41.57 -55.66
C SER A 37 -32.19 -40.62 -56.73
N LEU A 38 -31.36 -39.67 -56.31
CA LEU A 38 -30.62 -38.77 -57.20
C LEU A 38 -29.41 -39.50 -57.82
N PRO A 39 -29.05 -39.25 -59.09
CA PRO A 39 -27.86 -39.82 -59.69
C PRO A 39 -26.60 -39.29 -58.99
N HIS A 40 -25.67 -40.19 -58.64
CA HIS A 40 -24.41 -39.83 -58.01
C HIS A 40 -23.49 -39.17 -59.04
N SER A 41 -23.44 -37.83 -59.04
CA SER A 41 -22.44 -37.08 -59.78
C SER A 41 -21.28 -36.77 -58.82
N GLU A 42 -20.20 -37.54 -58.93
CA GLU A 42 -18.93 -37.25 -58.25
C GLU A 42 -18.20 -36.15 -59.00
N SER A 43 -18.67 -34.90 -58.89
CA SER A 43 -17.94 -33.72 -59.32
C SER A 43 -18.53 -32.51 -58.64
N GLU A 44 -17.95 -32.17 -57.49
CA GLU A 44 -17.71 -30.82 -56.98
C GLU A 44 -17.30 -30.95 -55.51
N SER A 45 -16.01 -31.17 -55.28
CA SER A 45 -15.35 -30.84 -54.02
C SER A 45 -15.35 -29.32 -53.86
N ALA A 46 -16.53 -28.75 -53.63
CA ALA A 46 -16.71 -27.38 -53.19
C ALA A 46 -16.20 -27.30 -51.75
N SER A 47 -15.14 -26.52 -51.58
CA SER A 47 -14.37 -26.36 -50.36
C SER A 47 -15.24 -26.20 -49.10
N LEU A 48 -15.28 -27.26 -48.29
CA LEU A 48 -15.59 -27.14 -46.87
C LEU A 48 -14.37 -26.50 -46.20
N ILE A 49 -14.22 -25.19 -46.39
CA ILE A 49 -13.34 -24.38 -45.55
C ILE A 49 -13.98 -24.44 -44.17
N ASP A 50 -13.24 -25.00 -43.22
CA ASP A 50 -13.55 -24.89 -41.80
C ASP A 50 -13.47 -23.41 -41.41
N VAL A 51 -14.60 -22.72 -41.50
CA VAL A 51 -14.77 -21.30 -41.11
C VAL A 51 -14.97 -21.19 -39.58
N ASP A 52 -14.64 -22.20 -38.78
CA ASP A 52 -14.73 -22.13 -37.31
C ASP A 52 -13.46 -22.67 -36.62
N SER A 53 -12.27 -22.35 -37.16
CA SER A 53 -11.12 -22.21 -36.25
C SER A 53 -11.36 -20.92 -35.45
N PRO A 54 -11.51 -20.96 -34.10
CA PRO A 54 -11.65 -19.74 -33.33
C PRO A 54 -10.39 -18.92 -33.60
N HIS A 55 -10.54 -17.82 -34.33
CA HIS A 55 -9.47 -16.87 -34.53
C HIS A 55 -9.17 -16.28 -33.15
N VAL A 56 -8.25 -16.93 -32.42
CA VAL A 56 -7.75 -16.44 -31.13
C VAL A 56 -6.95 -15.19 -31.47
N THR A 57 -7.66 -14.08 -31.55
CA THR A 57 -7.05 -12.76 -31.59
C THR A 57 -6.41 -12.60 -30.22
N SER A 58 -5.10 -12.89 -30.15
CA SER A 58 -4.34 -12.63 -28.95
C SER A 58 -4.49 -11.14 -28.65
N VAL A 59 -4.89 -10.85 -27.42
CA VAL A 59 -4.91 -9.49 -26.92
C VAL A 59 -3.50 -8.92 -27.13
N LYS A 60 -3.41 -7.78 -27.82
CA LYS A 60 -2.14 -7.09 -28.07
C LYS A 60 -1.41 -6.91 -26.73
N SER A 61 -0.08 -7.07 -26.71
CA SER A 61 0.74 -6.84 -25.51
C SER A 61 0.45 -5.48 -24.87
N ASP A 62 0.12 -4.50 -25.71
CA ASP A 62 -0.03 -3.09 -25.33
C ASP A 62 -1.46 -2.78 -24.87
N PHE A 63 -2.31 -3.79 -24.67
CA PHE A 63 -3.72 -3.60 -24.26
C PHE A 63 -3.88 -2.86 -22.94
N GLN A 64 -2.91 -3.00 -22.02
CA GLN A 64 -2.92 -2.24 -20.76
C GLN A 64 -2.57 -0.75 -20.93
N GLU A 65 -1.93 -0.38 -22.05
CA GLU A 65 -1.48 0.98 -22.35
C GLU A 65 -2.44 1.71 -23.30
N GLN A 66 -3.42 1.01 -23.86
CA GLN A 66 -4.40 1.58 -24.78
C GLN A 66 -5.38 2.51 -24.05
N GLU A 67 -5.81 3.56 -24.75
CA GLU A 67 -6.77 4.53 -24.26
C GLU A 67 -8.12 3.86 -23.96
N ILE A 68 -8.71 4.20 -22.80
CA ILE A 68 -9.91 3.56 -22.29
C ILE A 68 -11.10 3.91 -23.19
N GLN A 69 -11.61 2.92 -23.92
CA GLN A 69 -12.64 3.15 -24.95
C GLN A 69 -14.08 3.14 -24.40
N THR A 70 -14.28 2.72 -23.14
CA THR A 70 -15.62 2.51 -22.55
C THR A 70 -15.71 3.06 -21.13
N GLU A 71 -16.82 3.73 -20.79
CA GLU A 71 -17.05 4.31 -19.45
C GLU A 71 -16.91 3.27 -18.31
N THR A 72 -17.35 2.03 -18.52
CA THR A 72 -17.23 0.93 -17.52
C THR A 72 -15.79 0.54 -17.18
N GLN A 73 -14.83 0.79 -18.08
CA GLN A 73 -13.41 0.58 -17.82
C GLN A 73 -12.81 1.76 -17.05
N ALA A 74 -13.32 2.97 -17.27
CA ALA A 74 -12.91 4.16 -16.52
C ALA A 74 -13.35 4.04 -15.05
N ASP A 75 -14.61 3.66 -14.80
CA ASP A 75 -15.16 3.44 -13.46
C ASP A 75 -14.37 2.38 -12.67
N ARG A 76 -13.87 1.33 -13.35
CA ARG A 76 -13.03 0.30 -12.72
C ARG A 76 -11.68 0.88 -12.30
N LEU A 77 -11.06 1.69 -13.15
CA LEU A 77 -9.76 2.31 -12.86
C LEU A 77 -9.86 3.30 -11.70
N GLU A 78 -10.95 4.06 -11.64
CA GLU A 78 -11.22 5.00 -10.54
C GLU A 78 -11.37 4.26 -9.21
N HIS A 79 -12.19 3.20 -9.16
CA HIS A 79 -12.32 2.39 -7.95
C HIS A 79 -11.01 1.71 -7.54
N GLU A 80 -10.22 1.18 -8.49
CA GLU A 80 -8.91 0.61 -8.18
C GLU A 80 -7.91 1.66 -7.65
N ALA A 81 -7.98 2.89 -8.15
CA ALA A 81 -7.17 4.00 -7.68
C ALA A 81 -7.59 4.43 -6.26
N GLU A 82 -8.90 4.53 -6.00
CA GLU A 82 -9.45 4.81 -4.67
C GLU A 82 -9.08 3.73 -3.65
N ASP A 83 -9.18 2.45 -4.02
CA ASP A 83 -8.81 1.34 -3.16
C ASP A 83 -7.30 1.32 -2.87
N LYS A 84 -6.45 1.59 -3.88
CA LYS A 84 -5.00 1.77 -3.69
C LYS A 84 -4.70 2.95 -2.77
N ALA A 85 -5.39 4.08 -2.95
CA ALA A 85 -5.23 5.25 -2.10
C ALA A 85 -5.66 4.96 -0.65
N ARG A 86 -6.77 4.24 -0.46
CA ARG A 86 -7.26 3.83 0.85
C ARG A 86 -6.31 2.84 1.53
N ALA A 87 -5.77 1.87 0.79
CA ALA A 87 -4.79 0.93 1.29
C ALA A 87 -3.48 1.63 1.68
N ALA A 88 -2.99 2.57 0.85
CA ALA A 88 -1.82 3.38 1.17
C ALA A 88 -2.06 4.25 2.42
N ALA A 89 -3.24 4.85 2.56
CA ALA A 89 -3.61 5.63 3.74
C ALA A 89 -3.66 4.76 5.02
N GLN A 90 -4.21 3.56 4.93
CA GLN A 90 -4.24 2.61 6.06
C GLN A 90 -2.83 2.16 6.45
N GLN A 91 -1.96 1.87 5.47
CA GLN A 91 -0.56 1.52 5.73
C GLN A 91 0.20 2.69 6.37
N ALA A 92 0.00 3.91 5.87
CA ALA A 92 0.59 5.11 6.46
C ALA A 92 0.11 5.32 7.91
N ALA A 93 -1.19 5.13 8.17
CA ALA A 93 -1.74 5.23 9.52
C ALA A 93 -1.19 4.15 10.46
N ALA A 94 -1.09 2.89 10.00
CA ALA A 94 -0.50 1.80 10.76
C ALA A 94 0.99 2.03 11.04
N ALA A 95 1.73 2.51 10.05
CA ALA A 95 3.13 2.91 10.19
C ALA A 95 3.28 4.04 11.22
N ALA A 96 2.43 5.06 11.15
CA ALA A 96 2.42 6.17 12.10
C ALA A 96 2.11 5.69 13.53
N GLU A 97 1.11 4.84 13.73
CA GLU A 97 0.81 4.25 15.05
C GLU A 97 1.96 3.41 15.58
N SER A 98 2.59 2.59 14.74
CA SER A 98 3.78 1.81 15.13
C SER A 98 4.96 2.71 15.49
N ALA A 99 5.15 3.82 14.76
CA ALA A 99 6.19 4.79 15.02
C ALA A 99 5.93 5.55 16.33
N LYS A 100 4.68 5.94 16.60
CA LYS A 100 4.26 6.54 17.90
C LYS A 100 4.55 5.60 19.06
N LYS A 101 4.18 4.32 18.94
CA LYS A 101 4.45 3.32 19.99
C LYS A 101 5.96 3.17 20.24
N LYS A 102 6.75 3.05 19.18
CA LYS A 102 8.23 2.99 19.28
C LYS A 102 8.84 4.27 19.84
N ALA A 103 8.29 5.43 19.49
CA ALA A 103 8.73 6.71 20.04
C ALA A 103 8.38 6.82 21.53
N ALA A 104 7.21 6.32 21.95
CA ALA A 104 6.82 6.31 23.35
C ALA A 104 7.69 5.35 24.19
N THR A 105 8.03 4.17 23.68
CA THR A 105 8.94 3.24 24.38
C THR A 105 10.35 3.82 24.47
N LYS A 106 10.90 4.32 23.35
CA LYS A 106 12.21 4.99 23.35
C LYS A 106 12.23 6.23 24.22
N GLY A 107 11.13 6.98 24.28
CA GLY A 107 10.99 8.14 25.16
C GLY A 107 11.03 7.77 26.64
N LYS A 108 10.42 6.63 27.01
CA LYS A 108 10.53 6.08 28.38
C LYS A 108 11.97 5.64 28.68
N GLU A 109 12.59 4.89 27.78
CA GLU A 109 13.99 4.45 27.93
C GLU A 109 14.95 5.64 28.06
N ALA A 110 14.78 6.66 27.23
CA ALA A 110 15.57 7.90 27.29
C ALA A 110 15.34 8.68 28.58
N LYS A 111 14.11 8.68 29.12
CA LYS A 111 13.81 9.32 30.40
C LYS A 111 14.49 8.59 31.56
N ASP A 112 14.49 7.26 31.52
CA ASP A 112 15.12 6.43 32.54
C ASP A 112 16.65 6.55 32.50
N SER A 113 17.25 6.57 31.30
CA SER A 113 18.69 6.84 31.15
C SER A 113 19.04 8.26 31.59
N LEU A 114 18.25 9.27 31.21
CA LEU A 114 18.47 10.65 31.63
C LEU A 114 18.38 10.81 33.15
N LYS A 115 17.49 10.08 33.83
CA LYS A 115 17.40 10.09 35.30
C LYS A 115 18.64 9.49 35.95
N LYS A 116 19.22 8.45 35.33
CA LYS A 116 20.47 7.82 35.79
C LYS A 116 21.68 8.72 35.54
N ASP A 117 21.74 9.34 34.36
CA ASP A 117 22.83 10.22 33.95
C ASP A 117 22.74 11.60 34.62
N GLY A 118 21.54 12.04 35.00
CA GLY A 118 21.31 13.32 35.69
C GLY A 118 22.02 13.41 37.04
N ARG A 119 22.21 12.28 37.74
CA ARG A 119 23.04 12.25 38.96
C ARG A 119 24.50 12.54 38.66
N LYS A 120 25.08 11.87 37.66
CA LYS A 120 26.45 12.11 37.20
C LYS A 120 26.64 13.54 36.68
N LEU A 121 25.64 14.06 35.96
CA LEU A 121 25.67 15.44 35.48
C LEU A 121 25.64 16.44 36.63
N SER A 122 24.86 16.16 37.69
CA SER A 122 24.81 17.01 38.88
C SER A 122 26.10 17.02 39.68
N GLU A 123 26.77 15.86 39.78
CA GLU A 123 28.07 15.71 40.45
C GLU A 123 29.20 16.40 39.67
N ASN A 124 29.06 16.48 38.35
CA ASN A 124 30.03 17.09 37.44
C ASN A 124 29.64 18.49 36.94
N ARG A 125 28.70 19.16 37.64
CA ARG A 125 28.18 20.48 37.25
C ARG A 125 29.24 21.59 37.26
N ASP A 126 30.31 21.42 38.02
CA ASP A 126 31.43 22.36 38.09
C ASP A 126 32.47 22.13 36.98
N ASN A 127 32.30 21.08 36.16
CA ASN A 127 33.23 20.78 35.07
C ASN A 127 33.03 21.79 33.93
N PRO A 128 34.09 22.50 33.49
CA PRO A 128 33.97 23.54 32.48
C PRO A 128 33.50 23.00 31.12
N VAL A 129 33.80 21.73 30.79
CA VAL A 129 33.32 21.08 29.56
C VAL A 129 31.80 20.91 29.60
N VAL A 130 31.25 20.51 30.76
CA VAL A 130 29.81 20.31 30.94
C VAL A 130 29.06 21.65 30.84
N ILE A 131 29.56 22.68 31.51
CA ILE A 131 28.98 24.03 31.48
C ILE A 131 29.05 24.62 30.06
N GLY A 132 30.21 24.50 29.41
CA GLY A 132 30.43 24.98 28.04
C GLY A 132 29.47 24.34 27.05
N ASN A 133 29.32 23.02 27.07
CA ASN A 133 28.42 22.31 26.19
C ASN A 133 26.96 22.68 26.46
N ALA A 134 26.55 22.79 27.74
CA ALA A 134 25.20 23.23 28.09
C ALA A 134 24.88 24.62 27.53
N LEU A 135 25.84 25.56 27.57
CA LEU A 135 25.68 26.89 27.00
C LEU A 135 25.56 26.84 25.48
N ILE A 136 26.46 26.12 24.81
CA ILE A 136 26.48 25.98 23.34
C ILE A 136 25.17 25.36 22.84
N TRP A 137 24.77 24.24 23.42
CA TRP A 137 23.53 23.55 23.05
C TRP A 137 22.28 24.36 23.42
N GLY A 138 22.31 25.13 24.50
CA GLY A 138 21.23 26.06 24.86
C GLY A 138 21.04 27.15 23.81
N ILE A 139 22.12 27.83 23.42
CA ILE A 139 22.10 28.88 22.39
C ILE A 139 21.65 28.29 21.04
N ALA A 140 22.22 27.14 20.64
CA ALA A 140 21.86 26.47 19.41
C ALA A 140 20.37 26.13 19.36
N THR A 141 19.81 25.59 20.46
CA THR A 141 18.40 25.25 20.56
C THR A 141 17.50 26.48 20.40
N VAL A 142 17.84 27.58 21.08
CA VAL A 142 17.09 28.84 20.97
C VAL A 142 17.17 29.41 19.56
N ALA A 143 18.36 29.43 18.95
CA ALA A 143 18.56 29.95 17.61
C ALA A 143 17.80 29.15 16.55
N ILE A 144 17.85 27.81 16.63
CA ILE A 144 17.12 26.93 15.71
C ILE A 144 15.61 27.08 15.92
N GLY A 145 15.13 27.11 17.17
CA GLY A 145 13.72 27.29 17.49
C GLY A 145 13.16 28.62 16.99
N TYR A 146 13.90 29.72 17.22
CA TYR A 146 13.53 31.04 16.73
C TYR A 146 13.54 31.11 15.19
N GLY A 147 14.58 30.58 14.55
CA GLY A 147 14.68 30.54 13.09
C GLY A 147 13.57 29.70 12.45
N ALA A 148 13.22 28.57 13.05
CA ALA A 148 12.11 27.73 12.61
C ALA A 148 10.76 28.46 12.75
N TYR A 149 10.53 29.15 13.87
CA TYR A 149 9.32 29.97 14.08
C TYR A 149 9.18 31.04 12.99
N GLN A 150 10.24 31.82 12.76
CA GLN A 150 10.23 32.86 11.74
C GLN A 150 9.96 32.27 10.33
N LYS A 151 10.65 31.20 9.95
CA LYS A 151 10.46 30.55 8.64
C LYS A 151 9.08 29.91 8.49
N HIS A 152 8.49 29.42 9.58
CA HIS A 152 7.13 28.94 9.59
C HIS A 152 6.12 30.07 9.36
N THR A 153 6.28 31.20 10.05
CA THR A 153 5.41 32.38 9.85
C THR A 153 5.51 32.99 8.45
N GLU A 154 6.69 32.90 7.82
CA GLU A 154 6.91 33.33 6.43
C GLU A 154 6.38 32.33 5.38
N GLY A 155 5.92 31.14 5.79
CA GLY A 155 5.52 30.07 4.86
C GLY A 155 6.68 29.44 4.08
N LYS A 156 7.93 29.65 4.51
CA LYS A 156 9.16 29.20 3.82
C LYS A 156 9.84 28.00 4.50
N LEU A 157 9.10 27.28 5.35
CA LEU A 157 9.62 26.10 6.02
C LEU A 157 9.66 24.91 5.05
N ASP A 158 10.78 24.74 4.36
CA ASP A 158 11.01 23.63 3.44
C ASP A 158 11.58 22.42 4.18
N TRP A 159 11.17 21.22 3.77
CA TRP A 159 11.77 19.96 4.22
C TRP A 159 13.26 19.88 3.86
N LYS A 160 13.69 20.45 2.74
CA LYS A 160 15.13 20.54 2.40
C LYS A 160 15.89 21.41 3.38
N LEU A 161 15.29 22.51 3.86
CA LEU A 161 15.90 23.36 4.87
C LEU A 161 15.99 22.61 6.21
N ALA A 162 14.89 21.96 6.61
CA ALA A 162 14.86 21.16 7.83
C ALA A 162 15.91 20.04 7.81
N SER A 163 16.02 19.29 6.71
CA SER A 163 17.01 18.22 6.59
C SER A 163 18.44 18.74 6.58
N THR A 164 18.69 19.91 5.97
CA THR A 164 20.00 20.56 6.00
C THR A 164 20.39 20.95 7.42
N VAL A 165 19.49 21.60 8.16
CA VAL A 165 19.74 21.99 9.57
C VAL A 165 19.98 20.76 10.44
N VAL A 166 19.15 19.73 10.32
CA VAL A 166 19.33 18.46 11.05
C VAL A 166 20.68 17.82 10.71
N GLY A 167 21.08 17.83 9.43
CA GLY A 167 22.37 17.34 8.98
C GLY A 167 23.55 18.12 9.60
N SER A 168 23.48 19.46 9.59
CA SER A 168 24.50 20.32 10.20
C SER A 168 24.61 20.11 11.71
N VAL A 169 23.48 20.05 12.42
CA VAL A 169 23.45 19.77 13.87
C VAL A 169 24.02 18.39 14.17
N GLY A 170 23.69 17.38 13.35
CA GLY A 170 24.25 16.03 13.47
C GLY A 170 25.77 16.01 13.30
N ALA A 171 26.29 16.68 12.28
CA ALA A 171 27.73 16.77 12.05
C ALA A 171 28.45 17.49 13.22
N PHE A 172 27.86 18.58 13.71
CA PHE A 172 28.37 19.30 14.87
C PHE A 172 28.37 18.43 16.13
N ALA A 173 27.30 17.67 16.38
CA ALA A 173 27.22 16.76 17.53
C ALA A 173 28.31 15.69 17.53
N VAL A 174 28.66 15.15 16.36
CA VAL A 174 29.76 14.18 16.24
C VAL A 174 31.09 14.83 16.60
N ALA A 175 31.37 16.03 16.08
CA ALA A 175 32.59 16.76 16.40
C ALA A 175 32.67 17.12 17.89
N ASP A 176 31.58 17.63 18.46
CA ASP A 176 31.45 17.96 19.88
C ASP A 176 31.68 16.73 20.77
N TYR A 177 31.13 15.57 20.40
CA TYR A 177 31.31 14.33 21.15
C TYR A 177 32.79 13.93 21.24
N PHE A 178 33.53 13.92 20.13
CA PHE A 178 34.94 13.54 20.14
C PHE A 178 35.81 14.59 20.86
N GLY A 179 35.54 15.88 20.64
CA GLY A 179 36.25 16.96 21.33
C GLY A 179 36.02 16.93 22.85
N SER A 180 34.76 16.78 23.27
CA SER A 180 34.38 16.66 24.67
C SER A 180 34.96 15.41 25.31
N LYS A 181 34.93 14.26 24.62
CA LYS A 181 35.55 13.02 25.11
C LYS A 181 37.04 13.21 25.36
N TRP A 182 37.76 13.79 24.41
CA TRP A 182 39.19 14.07 24.57
C TRP A 182 39.47 15.05 25.73
N LEU A 183 38.67 16.10 25.87
CA LEU A 183 38.81 17.06 26.97
C LEU A 183 38.54 16.42 28.34
N LEU A 184 37.53 15.57 28.43
CA LEU A 184 37.20 14.85 29.65
C LEU A 184 38.26 13.80 30.00
N GLU A 185 38.82 13.10 29.02
CA GLU A 185 39.87 12.09 29.27
C GLU A 185 41.23 12.72 29.60
N ASN A 186 41.58 13.87 29.00
CA ASN A 186 42.94 14.41 29.10
C ASN A 186 43.09 15.62 30.05
N LYS A 187 42.06 16.48 30.18
CA LYS A 187 42.20 17.76 30.91
C LYS A 187 41.21 17.92 32.07
N TYR A 188 39.97 17.46 31.91
CA TYR A 188 38.89 17.71 32.86
C TYR A 188 38.15 16.41 33.19
N PRO A 189 38.80 15.46 33.90
CA PRO A 189 38.20 14.18 34.24
C PRO A 189 36.89 14.36 35.02
N PRO A 190 35.85 13.56 34.70
CA PRO A 190 34.61 13.58 35.44
C PRO A 190 34.83 13.04 36.86
N LYS A 191 34.10 13.61 37.83
CA LYS A 191 34.08 13.15 39.22
C LYS A 191 33.26 11.88 39.40
#